data_AF-A0A933PZH2-F1
#
_entry.id   AF-A0A933PZH2-F1
#
_cell.length_a   1.000
_cell.length_b   1.000
_cell.length_c   1.000
_cell.angle_alpha   90.00
_cell.angle_beta   90.00
_cell.angle_gamma   90.00
#
_symmetry.space_group_name_H-M   'P 1'
#
loop_
_entity.id
_entity.type
_entity.pdbx_description
1 polymer ?
#
loop_
_entity_poly.entity_id
_entity_poly.type
_entity_poly.pdbx_seq_one_letter_code
_entity_poly.pdbx_strand_id
1 'polypeptide(L)'
;MAYNGRNDNRRRRRRGGGGGDRSRRGGNDRKRERSIEELEREYVNRLRNDGKEKAVCPICDKPIIISNQAIRHRESGKPAHFDCVLRALRDVMKPAQGEKIAYLGGGSFGVIQERNNHGRTRFVIRESMQYEERKKRGHDKQDDASKNPPAEPVKTDTPPAGDVTT
;
A
#
# COMPACT_ATOMS: atom_id res chain seq x y z
N MET A 1 -11.15 7.93 -73.66
CA MET A 1 -11.89 6.77 -73.13
C MET A 1 -12.87 7.26 -72.09
N ALA A 2 -14.16 7.09 -72.35
CA ALA A 2 -15.26 7.55 -71.51
C ALA A 2 -15.86 6.37 -70.74
N TYR A 3 -16.17 6.56 -69.46
CA TYR A 3 -17.24 5.83 -68.79
C TYR A 3 -17.97 6.75 -67.80
N ASN A 4 -19.17 7.16 -68.21
CA ASN A 4 -20.18 7.81 -67.39
C ASN A 4 -21.01 6.73 -66.69
N GLY A 5 -21.08 6.74 -65.36
CA GLY A 5 -22.01 5.92 -64.58
C GLY A 5 -23.07 6.78 -63.89
N ARG A 6 -24.17 7.07 -64.59
CA ARG A 6 -25.41 7.62 -64.01
C ARG A 6 -26.06 6.54 -63.16
N ASN A 7 -26.43 6.83 -61.92
CA ASN A 7 -27.29 5.95 -61.13
C ASN A 7 -28.65 6.64 -60.93
N ASP A 8 -29.50 6.48 -61.95
CA ASP A 8 -30.92 6.76 -61.89
C ASP A 8 -31.63 5.55 -61.27
N ASN A 9 -32.01 5.63 -59.99
CA ASN A 9 -33.08 4.76 -59.50
C ASN A 9 -34.24 5.58 -58.95
N ARG A 10 -35.30 5.56 -59.76
CA ARG A 10 -36.52 6.36 -59.66
C ARG A 10 -37.33 5.97 -58.44
N ARG A 11 -37.68 7.03 -57.70
CA ARG A 11 -39.00 7.31 -57.12
C ARG A 11 -40.12 6.30 -57.47
N ARG A 12 -40.69 5.69 -56.42
CA ARG A 12 -42.13 5.47 -56.08
C ARG A 12 -42.16 4.28 -55.11
N ARG A 13 -42.59 4.42 -53.85
CA ARG A 13 -43.99 4.57 -53.44
C ARG A 13 -44.10 5.32 -52.10
N ARG A 14 -45.00 6.32 -52.07
CA ARG A 14 -45.61 6.90 -50.85
C ARG A 14 -46.83 6.07 -50.43
N ARG A 15 -47.21 6.21 -49.14
CA ARG A 15 -48.32 5.64 -48.33
C ARG A 15 -47.88 4.43 -47.49
N GLY A 16 -47.97 4.41 -46.15
CA GLY A 16 -48.49 5.35 -45.15
C GLY A 16 -48.50 4.66 -43.77
N GLY A 17 -48.48 5.47 -42.69
CA GLY A 17 -48.67 5.05 -41.29
C GLY A 17 -47.39 4.53 -40.62
N GLY A 18 -46.97 4.94 -39.43
CA GLY A 18 -47.54 5.80 -38.41
C GLY A 18 -46.72 5.59 -37.13
N GLY A 19 -46.62 6.63 -36.29
CA GLY A 19 -46.27 6.49 -34.88
C GLY A 19 -44.78 6.44 -34.54
N GLY A 20 -44.32 7.45 -33.82
CA GLY A 20 -43.08 7.35 -33.06
C GLY A 20 -42.29 8.64 -33.03
N ASP A 21 -42.84 9.63 -32.32
CA ASP A 21 -42.12 10.74 -31.73
C ASP A 21 -40.87 10.21 -31.01
N ARG A 22 -39.72 10.19 -31.70
CA ARG A 22 -38.41 10.08 -31.06
C ARG A 22 -37.81 11.47 -30.98
N SER A 23 -38.56 12.38 -30.39
CA SER A 23 -37.97 13.54 -29.77
C SER A 23 -36.89 13.07 -28.78
N ARG A 24 -35.65 13.46 -29.10
CA ARG A 24 -34.68 13.94 -28.10
C ARG A 24 -34.51 13.04 -26.88
N ARG A 25 -33.80 11.92 -27.05
CA ARG A 25 -32.87 11.45 -26.01
C ARG A 25 -31.45 11.70 -26.48
N GLY A 26 -31.13 12.97 -26.71
CA GLY A 26 -29.78 13.45 -26.51
C GLY A 26 -29.52 13.38 -25.01
N GLY A 27 -29.16 12.19 -24.54
CA GLY A 27 -28.69 11.98 -23.18
C GLY A 27 -27.53 12.94 -22.98
N ASN A 28 -27.69 13.84 -22.02
CA ASN A 28 -26.62 14.72 -21.58
C ASN A 28 -25.61 13.85 -20.83
N ASP A 29 -24.82 13.06 -21.56
CA ASP A 29 -23.67 12.28 -21.08
C ASP A 29 -22.49 13.22 -20.72
N ARG A 30 -22.80 14.36 -20.09
CA ARG A 30 -21.81 15.10 -19.33
C ARG A 30 -21.56 14.30 -18.06
N LYS A 31 -20.72 13.26 -18.19
CA LYS A 31 -20.08 12.59 -17.06
C LYS A 31 -19.46 13.67 -16.20
N ARG A 32 -20.16 14.06 -15.14
CA ARG A 32 -19.71 15.11 -14.21
C ARG A 32 -18.34 14.67 -13.70
N GLU A 33 -17.31 15.44 -14.04
CA GLU A 33 -15.97 15.21 -13.51
C GLU A 33 -16.05 15.43 -12.00
N ARG A 34 -15.98 14.34 -11.24
CA ARG A 34 -15.94 14.40 -9.78
C ARG A 34 -14.57 14.90 -9.35
N SER A 35 -14.53 15.80 -8.38
CA SER A 35 -13.26 16.25 -7.82
C SER A 35 -12.54 15.09 -7.12
N ILE A 36 -11.23 15.20 -6.98
CA ILE A 36 -10.41 14.23 -6.23
C ILE A 36 -10.95 14.09 -4.80
N GLU A 37 -11.31 15.21 -4.16
CA GLU A 37 -11.88 15.25 -2.81
C GLU A 37 -13.22 14.49 -2.72
N GLU A 38 -14.08 14.59 -3.75
CA GLU A 38 -15.36 13.86 -3.80
C GLU A 38 -15.11 12.35 -3.87
N LEU A 39 -14.15 11.92 -4.71
CA LEU A 39 -13.74 10.53 -4.85
C LEU A 39 -13.13 9.95 -3.56
N GLU A 40 -12.25 10.70 -2.90
CA GLU A 40 -11.63 10.30 -1.64
C GLU A 40 -12.68 10.12 -0.54
N ARG A 41 -13.63 11.06 -0.43
CA ARG A 41 -14.72 10.96 0.56
C ARG A 41 -15.58 9.73 0.32
N GLU A 42 -15.95 9.46 -0.93
CA GLU A 42 -16.72 8.26 -1.28
C GLU A 42 -15.95 6.97 -0.94
N TYR A 43 -14.66 6.92 -1.27
CA TYR A 43 -13.80 5.78 -0.97
C TYR A 43 -13.70 5.51 0.55
N VAL A 44 -13.45 6.55 1.34
CA VAL A 44 -13.37 6.44 2.81
C VAL A 44 -14.70 6.01 3.41
N ASN A 45 -15.82 6.52 2.90
CA ASN A 45 -17.16 6.12 3.36
C ASN A 45 -17.45 4.65 3.05
N ARG A 46 -17.08 4.17 1.85
CA ARG A 46 -17.23 2.77 1.47
C ARG A 46 -16.41 1.86 2.37
N LEU A 47 -15.14 2.21 2.60
CA LEU A 47 -14.28 1.47 3.53
C LEU A 47 -14.85 1.51 4.93
N ARG A 48 -15.39 2.63 5.41
CA ARG A 48 -15.96 2.72 6.76
C ARG A 48 -17.13 1.76 6.95
N ASN A 49 -17.97 1.61 5.93
CA ASN A 49 -19.24 0.85 5.97
C ASN A 49 -19.12 -0.58 5.42
N ASP A 50 -17.91 -1.09 5.18
CA ASP A 50 -17.69 -2.42 4.59
C ASP A 50 -17.98 -3.60 5.53
N GLY A 51 -18.38 -3.33 6.77
CA GLY A 51 -18.72 -4.35 7.78
C GLY A 51 -17.52 -5.16 8.28
N LYS A 52 -16.29 -4.81 7.88
CA LYS A 52 -15.08 -5.52 8.31
C LYS A 52 -14.57 -4.96 9.63
N GLU A 53 -14.06 -5.86 10.47
CA GLU A 53 -13.33 -5.47 11.68
C GLU A 53 -12.11 -4.63 11.30
N LYS A 54 -11.98 -3.48 11.94
CA LYS A 54 -10.89 -2.53 11.69
C LYS A 54 -9.93 -2.59 12.86
N ALA A 55 -8.64 -2.63 12.56
CA ALA A 55 -7.64 -2.51 13.61
C ALA A 55 -7.72 -1.13 14.27
N VAL A 56 -7.56 -1.10 15.60
CA VAL A 56 -7.55 0.12 16.39
C VAL A 56 -6.12 0.65 16.50
N CYS A 57 -5.93 1.93 16.19
CA CYS A 57 -4.64 2.59 16.29
C CYS A 57 -4.21 2.73 17.76
N PRO A 58 -3.01 2.28 18.15
CA PRO A 58 -2.53 2.34 19.54
C PRO A 58 -2.13 3.75 20.02
N ILE A 59 -2.11 4.76 19.13
CA ILE A 59 -1.71 6.14 19.48
C ILE A 59 -2.95 7.02 19.74
N CYS A 60 -4.03 6.82 18.99
CA CYS A 60 -5.21 7.68 19.05
C CYS A 60 -6.50 6.94 19.33
N ASP A 61 -6.44 5.62 19.53
CA ASP A 61 -7.56 4.71 19.82
C ASP A 61 -8.72 4.75 18.80
N LYS A 62 -8.46 5.27 17.60
CA LYS A 62 -9.43 5.31 16.51
C LYS A 62 -9.25 4.12 15.56
N PRO A 63 -10.34 3.64 14.93
CA PRO A 63 -10.24 2.59 13.94
C PRO A 63 -9.47 3.08 12.70
N ILE A 64 -8.64 2.20 12.16
CA ILE A 64 -7.90 2.42 10.92
C ILE A 64 -8.84 2.10 9.76
N ILE A 65 -9.30 3.15 9.07
CA ILE A 65 -10.21 3.01 7.93
C ILE A 65 -9.42 2.56 6.69
N ILE A 66 -8.26 3.19 6.45
CA ILE A 66 -7.41 2.91 5.29
C ILE A 66 -6.22 2.07 5.77
N SER A 67 -6.39 0.75 5.80
CA SER A 67 -5.34 -0.18 6.26
C SER A 67 -4.04 -0.09 5.46
N ASN A 68 -4.11 0.29 4.17
CA ASN A 68 -2.94 0.44 3.31
C ASN A 68 -2.05 1.64 3.68
N GLN A 69 -2.60 2.61 4.42
CA GLN A 69 -1.85 3.75 4.95
C GLN A 69 -1.42 3.51 6.40
N ALA A 70 -1.70 2.34 6.97
CA ALA A 70 -1.26 2.03 8.32
C ALA A 70 0.21 1.61 8.30
N ILE A 71 0.92 1.96 9.38
CA ILE A 71 2.31 1.57 9.63
C ILE A 71 2.37 0.79 10.94
N ARG A 72 3.28 -0.17 11.06
CA ARG A 72 3.43 -0.97 12.27
C ARG A 72 4.07 -0.14 13.38
N HIS A 73 3.37 0.03 14.49
CA HIS A 73 3.88 0.74 15.66
C HIS A 73 5.04 -0.05 16.29
N ARG A 74 6.18 0.60 16.53
CA ARG A 74 7.39 -0.07 17.03
C ARG A 74 7.20 -0.71 18.42
N GLU A 75 6.45 -0.05 19.31
CA GLU A 75 6.36 -0.46 20.72
C GLU A 75 5.25 -1.48 20.95
N SER A 76 4.12 -1.33 20.26
CA SER A 76 2.95 -2.19 20.45
C SER A 76 2.87 -3.31 19.40
N GLY A 77 3.64 -3.23 18.31
CA GLY A 77 3.60 -4.18 17.20
C GLY A 77 2.29 -4.19 16.41
N LYS A 78 1.32 -3.33 16.77
CA LYS A 78 0.00 -3.18 16.15
C LYS A 78 0.04 -2.12 15.04
N PRO A 79 -0.85 -2.19 14.04
CA PRO A 79 -0.95 -1.13 13.03
C PRO A 79 -1.41 0.18 13.68
N ALA A 80 -0.78 1.28 13.29
CA ALA A 80 -1.10 2.65 13.68
C ALA A 80 -1.31 3.51 12.43
N HIS A 81 -2.03 4.62 12.56
CA HIS A 81 -2.12 5.59 11.47
C HIS A 81 -0.74 6.18 11.18
N PHE A 82 -0.40 6.32 9.90
CA PHE A 82 0.83 6.98 9.46
C PHE A 82 0.98 8.39 10.03
N ASP A 83 -0.10 9.18 10.05
CA ASP A 83 -0.10 10.53 10.61
C ASP A 83 0.16 10.56 12.12
N CYS A 84 -0.32 9.56 12.85
CA CYS A 84 -0.08 9.47 14.29
C CYS A 84 1.40 9.19 14.59
N VAL A 85 2.01 8.30 13.80
CA VAL A 85 3.44 8.02 13.89
C VAL A 85 4.27 9.24 13.48
N LEU A 86 3.91 9.92 12.39
CA LEU A 86 4.57 11.16 11.98
C LEU A 86 4.54 12.22 13.08
N ARG A 87 3.42 12.37 13.79
CA ARG A 87 3.30 13.29 14.92
C ARG A 87 4.21 12.87 16.08
N ALA A 88 4.17 11.60 16.48
CA ALA A 88 5.06 11.08 17.53
C ALA A 88 6.54 11.30 17.18
N LEU A 89 6.92 11.12 15.91
CA LEU A 89 8.30 11.34 15.45
C LEU A 89 8.71 12.81 15.43
N ARG A 90 7.78 13.76 15.26
CA ARG A 90 8.08 15.19 15.39
C ARG A 90 8.57 15.54 16.79
N ASP A 91 7.96 14.96 17.81
CA ASP A 91 8.33 15.22 19.20
C ASP A 91 9.69 14.60 19.57
N VAL A 92 10.06 13.50 18.91
CA VAL A 92 11.34 12.81 19.11
C VAL A 92 12.48 13.47 18.33
N MET A 93 12.31 13.69 17.02
CA MET A 93 13.38 14.20 16.15
C MET A 93 13.56 15.72 16.23
N LYS A 94 12.56 16.45 16.77
CA LYS A 94 12.57 17.90 17.00
C LYS A 94 13.20 18.68 15.82
N PRO A 95 12.57 18.63 14.63
CA PRO A 95 13.12 19.29 13.44
C PRO A 95 13.30 20.80 13.70
N ALA A 96 14.44 21.34 13.29
CA ALA A 96 14.74 22.77 13.43
C ALA A 96 13.93 23.62 12.43
N GLN A 97 13.99 24.95 12.57
CA GLN A 97 13.33 25.86 11.64
C GLN A 97 13.87 25.65 10.21
N GLY A 98 12.96 25.41 9.26
CA GLY A 98 13.33 25.10 7.87
C GLY A 98 13.58 23.61 7.58
N GLU A 99 13.43 22.75 8.58
CA GLU A 99 13.50 21.29 8.42
C GLU A 99 12.10 20.66 8.38
N LYS A 100 11.96 19.56 7.65
CA LYS A 100 10.69 18.81 7.51
C LYS A 100 10.94 17.33 7.77
N ILE A 101 10.05 16.67 8.48
CA ILE A 101 10.07 15.21 8.58
C ILE A 101 9.41 14.62 7.33
N ALA A 102 10.10 13.65 6.73
CA ALA A 102 9.64 12.92 5.57
C ALA A 102 9.81 11.42 5.77
N TYR A 103 8.94 10.66 5.10
CA TYR A 103 9.09 9.22 5.01
C TYR A 103 10.03 8.87 3.86
N LEU A 104 11.10 8.14 4.16
CA LEU A 104 12.14 7.79 3.18
C LEU A 104 11.88 6.44 2.51
N GLY A 105 10.92 5.67 3.01
CA GLY A 105 10.57 4.34 2.51
C GLY A 105 11.08 3.21 3.40
N GLY A 106 10.53 2.00 3.21
CA GLY A 106 10.95 0.80 3.95
C GLY A 106 10.82 0.91 5.47
N GLY A 107 9.85 1.67 5.96
CA GLY A 107 9.64 1.88 7.40
C GLY A 107 10.62 2.87 8.03
N SER A 108 11.33 3.68 7.23
CA SER A 108 12.28 4.69 7.73
C SER A 108 11.77 6.11 7.53
N PHE A 109 12.05 6.97 8.52
CA PHE A 109 11.72 8.39 8.50
C PHE A 109 12.99 9.21 8.63
N GLY A 110 12.97 10.43 8.13
CA GLY A 110 14.11 11.32 8.28
C GLY A 110 13.73 12.79 8.27
N VAL A 111 14.64 13.60 8.82
CA VAL A 111 14.57 15.06 8.79
C VAL A 111 15.28 15.55 7.55
N ILE A 112 14.55 16.23 6.68
CA ILE A 112 15.06 16.83 5.44
C ILE A 112 15.23 18.33 5.66
N GLN A 113 16.41 18.84 5.32
CA GLN A 113 16.72 20.25 5.24
C GLN A 113 16.74 20.68 3.77
N GLU A 114 16.02 21.78 3.49
CA GLU A 114 16.05 22.43 2.19
C GLU A 114 17.19 23.44 2.16
N ARG A 115 18.15 23.28 1.24
CA ARG A 115 19.22 24.23 1.00
C ARG A 115 19.07 24.84 -0.38
N ASN A 116 18.84 26.15 -0.42
CA ASN A 116 18.88 26.90 -1.68
C ASN A 116 20.33 27.32 -1.94
N ASN A 117 20.95 26.81 -3.00
CA ASN A 117 22.27 27.24 -3.43
C ASN A 117 22.20 27.77 -4.86
N HIS A 118 22.35 29.10 -5.02
CA HIS A 118 22.38 29.79 -6.32
C HIS A 118 21.29 29.32 -7.31
N GLY A 119 20.03 29.26 -6.85
CA GLY A 119 18.88 28.91 -7.69
C GLY A 119 18.65 27.42 -7.88
N ARG A 120 19.44 26.55 -7.24
CA ARG A 120 19.19 25.10 -7.17
C ARG A 120 18.82 24.70 -5.75
N THR A 121 17.57 24.29 -5.57
CA THR A 121 17.11 23.67 -4.32
C THR A 121 17.70 22.27 -4.19
N ARG A 122 18.41 22.01 -3.09
CA ARG A 122 18.91 20.68 -2.71
C ARG A 122 18.24 20.23 -1.42
N PHE A 123 17.81 18.97 -1.40
CA PHE A 123 17.29 18.33 -0.19
C PHE A 123 18.40 17.49 0.43
N VAL A 124 18.70 17.76 1.70
CA VAL A 124 19.71 17.02 2.47
C VAL A 124 18.99 16.31 3.61
N ILE A 125 19.17 15.01 3.73
CA ILE A 125 18.68 14.25 4.89
C ILE A 125 19.68 14.51 6.03
N ARG A 126 19.26 15.27 7.06
CA ARG A 126 20.08 15.54 8.24
C ARG A 126 20.17 14.31 9.14
N GLU A 127 19.04 13.64 9.32
CA GLU A 127 18.89 12.55 10.26
C GLU A 127 17.90 11.54 9.71
N SER A 128 18.17 10.24 9.90
CA SER A 128 17.26 9.16 9.55
C SER A 128 17.11 8.20 10.72
N MET A 129 15.90 7.69 10.90
CA MET A 129 15.53 6.75 11.95
C MET A 129 14.71 5.63 11.32
N GLN A 130 15.15 4.40 11.55
CA GLN A 130 14.37 3.21 11.24
C GLN A 130 13.24 3.09 12.27
N TYR A 131 11.99 3.09 11.80
CA TYR A 131 10.81 3.00 12.66
C TYR A 131 10.22 1.59 12.67
N GLU A 132 10.15 0.93 11.52
CA GLU A 132 9.74 -0.48 11.44
C GLU A 132 10.96 -1.41 11.35
N GLU A 133 10.96 -2.52 12.08
CA GLU A 133 11.95 -3.55 11.85
C GLU A 133 11.74 -4.19 10.48
N ARG A 134 12.76 -4.09 9.62
CA ARG A 134 12.77 -4.77 8.34
C ARG A 134 12.99 -6.26 8.62
N LYS A 135 11.97 -7.09 8.37
CA LYS A 135 12.16 -8.55 8.37
C LYS A 135 13.34 -8.86 7.44
N LYS A 136 14.39 -9.47 7.97
CA LYS A 136 15.48 -10.01 7.15
C LYS A 136 14.80 -10.94 6.15
N ARG A 137 14.89 -10.63 4.86
CA ARG A 137 14.47 -11.57 3.82
C ARG A 137 15.38 -12.77 4.00
N GLY A 138 14.86 -13.84 4.60
CA GLY A 138 15.49 -15.14 4.53
C GLY A 138 15.69 -15.45 3.06
N HIS A 139 16.92 -15.80 2.70
CA HIS A 139 17.14 -16.52 1.46
C HIS A 139 16.38 -17.84 1.61
N ASP A 140 15.21 -17.96 0.97
CA ASP A 140 14.55 -19.24 0.75
C ASP A 140 15.46 -20.01 -0.22
N LYS A 141 16.47 -20.69 0.32
CA LYS A 141 17.06 -21.84 -0.34
C LYS A 141 16.15 -23.00 0.01
N GLN A 142 15.31 -23.39 -0.94
CA GLN A 142 14.72 -24.72 -0.95
C GLN A 142 15.87 -25.70 -1.21
N ASP A 143 16.54 -26.11 -0.15
CA ASP A 143 17.45 -27.25 -0.18
C ASP A 143 16.59 -28.51 0.06
N ASP A 144 15.94 -28.98 -1.01
CA ASP A 144 15.33 -30.30 -1.06
C ASP A 144 16.47 -31.34 -1.09
N ALA A 145 16.96 -31.73 0.08
CA ALA A 145 17.97 -32.76 0.24
C ALA A 145 17.55 -33.75 1.34
N SER A 146 16.69 -34.69 0.96
CA SER A 146 16.90 -36.13 1.16
C SER A 146 17.75 -36.56 2.38
N LYS A 147 17.08 -37.19 3.35
CA LYS A 147 17.39 -38.55 3.84
C LYS A 147 18.76 -38.77 4.51
N ASN A 148 18.76 -38.86 5.84
CA ASN A 148 19.33 -40.00 6.57
C ASN A 148 18.95 -39.94 8.07
N PRO A 149 18.50 -41.05 8.68
CA PRO A 149 18.28 -41.10 10.13
C PRO A 149 19.62 -41.07 10.89
N PRO A 150 19.66 -40.51 12.10
CA PRO A 150 20.89 -40.47 12.90
C PRO A 150 21.29 -41.88 13.33
N ALA A 151 22.53 -42.26 13.02
CA ALA A 151 23.17 -43.46 13.55
C ALA A 151 23.41 -43.27 15.06
N GLU A 152 22.98 -44.24 15.85
CA GLU A 152 23.23 -44.28 17.29
C GLU A 152 24.73 -44.45 17.59
N PRO A 153 25.32 -43.66 18.51
CA PRO A 153 26.70 -43.87 18.90
C PRO A 153 26.84 -44.98 19.96
N VAL A 154 27.47 -46.08 19.54
CA VAL A 154 28.08 -47.11 20.38
C VAL A 154 29.06 -46.48 21.39
N LYS A 155 28.94 -46.85 22.67
CA LYS A 155 29.95 -46.64 23.74
C LYS A 155 30.05 -47.96 24.52
N THR A 156 30.94 -48.88 24.13
CA THR A 156 32.30 -49.14 24.67
C THR A 156 32.38 -49.31 26.18
N ASP A 157 32.91 -50.48 26.56
CA ASP A 157 32.97 -51.11 27.86
C ASP A 157 33.96 -50.53 28.89
N THR A 158 33.73 -50.95 30.14
CA THR A 158 34.72 -51.37 31.16
C THR A 158 35.16 -50.37 32.26
N PRO A 159 35.33 -50.84 33.53
CA PRO A 159 35.17 -50.11 34.80
C PRO A 159 36.53 -49.62 35.38
N PRO A 160 36.60 -49.04 36.62
CA PRO A 160 36.88 -49.89 37.80
C PRO A 160 36.43 -49.37 39.20
N ALA A 161 36.40 -50.33 40.14
CA ALA A 161 36.82 -50.31 41.56
C ALA A 161 36.17 -49.36 42.60
N GLY A 162 35.82 -49.96 43.75
CA GLY A 162 35.78 -49.26 45.04
C GLY A 162 34.87 -49.89 46.10
N ASP A 163 35.43 -50.77 46.93
CA ASP A 163 34.90 -51.21 48.23
C ASP A 163 34.52 -50.05 49.17
N VAL A 164 33.38 -50.15 49.89
CA VAL A 164 33.28 -49.78 51.32
C VAL A 164 32.03 -50.37 52.00
N THR A 165 32.26 -51.26 52.98
CA THR A 165 31.55 -51.51 54.25
C THR A 165 30.01 -51.47 54.35
N THR A 166 29.39 -52.59 54.76
CA THR A 166 28.93 -52.88 56.15
C THR A 166 28.62 -54.36 56.28
#